data_AF-A0A0R1VU86-F1
#
_entry.id   AF-A0A0R1VU86-F1
#
_cell.length_a   1.000
_cell.length_b   1.000
_cell.length_c   1.000
_cell.angle_alpha   90.00
_cell.angle_beta   90.00
_cell.angle_gamma   90.00
#
_symmetry.space_group_name_H-M   'P 1'
#
loop_
_entity.id
_entity.type
_entity.pdbx_description
1 polymer ?
#
loop_
_entity_poly.entity_id
_entity_poly.type
_entity_poly.pdbx_seq_one_letter_code
_entity_poly.pdbx_strand_id
1 'polypeptide(L)'
;MANDLIGENIKRIRLSLGMTMEDFGKMFTPPAAKSIVSRWEKDESLPSPKRLRKIVELGNTTIENLLHGNSKKGSLIIWFKNGQTAKFKDVKITGRGSLLTFTYFSQSDLVKRDAAFSFDYIAGYSFGYEDSPWT
;
A
#
# COMPACT_ATOMS: atom_id res chain seq x y z
N MET A 1 4.40 1.07 15.91
CA MET A 1 3.58 0.25 14.99
C MET A 1 2.78 1.22 14.15
N ALA A 2 3.13 1.43 12.88
CA ALA A 2 2.38 2.32 11.99
C ALA A 2 1.18 1.51 11.46
N ASN A 3 0.08 1.54 12.21
CA ASN A 3 -1.20 1.11 11.72
C ASN A 3 -1.80 2.34 11.04
N ASP A 4 -1.44 2.60 9.79
CA ASP A 4 -2.06 3.68 9.01
C ASP A 4 -3.53 3.29 8.85
N LEU A 5 -4.37 3.92 9.67
CA LEU A 5 -5.77 3.56 9.81
C LEU A 5 -6.53 3.88 8.51
N ILE A 6 -7.50 3.05 8.15
CA ILE A 6 -8.29 3.15 6.91
C ILE A 6 -8.91 4.55 6.80
N GLY A 7 -9.38 5.09 7.92
CA GLY A 7 -9.96 6.41 8.03
C GLY A 7 -9.00 7.54 7.63
N GLU A 8 -7.72 7.44 7.96
CA GLU A 8 -6.73 8.44 7.55
C GLU A 8 -6.53 8.44 6.02
N ASN A 9 -6.55 7.26 5.39
CA ASN A 9 -6.49 7.16 3.93
C ASN A 9 -7.73 7.75 3.26
N ILE A 10 -8.94 7.50 3.80
CA ILE A 10 -10.18 8.12 3.33
C ILE A 10 -10.09 9.65 3.44
N LYS A 11 -9.63 10.16 4.58
CA LYS A 11 -9.44 11.60 4.83
C LYS A 11 -8.45 12.21 3.84
N ARG A 12 -7.33 11.54 3.57
CA ARG A 12 -6.32 11.99 2.62
C ARG A 12 -6.88 12.09 1.20
N ILE A 13 -7.63 11.08 0.74
CA ILE A 13 -8.30 11.10 -0.57
C ILE A 13 -9.27 12.27 -0.66
N ARG A 14 -10.09 12.49 0.36
CA ARG A 14 -11.02 13.63 0.39
C ARG A 14 -10.27 14.96 0.29
N LEU A 15 -9.21 15.14 1.07
CA LEU A 15 -8.43 16.38 1.09
C LEU A 15 -7.67 16.62 -0.22
N SER A 16 -7.18 15.57 -0.90
CA SER A 16 -6.54 15.72 -2.22
C SER A 16 -7.50 16.19 -3.30
N LEU A 17 -8.80 15.99 -3.11
CA LEU A 17 -9.86 16.50 -3.99
C LEU A 17 -10.33 17.91 -3.59
N GLY A 18 -9.78 18.50 -2.52
CA GLY A 18 -10.20 19.81 -2.03
C GLY A 18 -11.61 19.85 -1.43
N MET A 19 -12.17 18.70 -1.03
CA MET A 19 -13.57 18.58 -0.64
C MET A 19 -13.79 18.69 0.88
N THR A 20 -14.93 19.29 1.27
CA THR A 20 -15.46 19.16 2.63
C THR A 20 -16.02 17.75 2.86
N MET A 21 -16.23 17.35 4.12
CA MET A 21 -16.90 16.06 4.42
C MET A 21 -18.32 15.99 3.85
N GLU A 22 -19.01 17.13 3.76
CA GLU A 22 -20.36 17.23 3.19
C GLU A 22 -20.32 16.98 1.68
N ASP A 23 -19.39 17.63 0.98
CA ASP A 23 -19.25 17.47 -0.48
C ASP A 23 -18.79 16.07 -0.84
N PHE A 24 -17.84 15.52 -0.07
CA PHE A 24 -17.41 14.14 -0.24
C PHE A 24 -18.57 13.16 -0.02
N GLY A 25 -19.40 13.39 1.00
CA GLY A 25 -20.58 12.58 1.28
C GLY A 25 -21.61 12.55 0.15
N LYS A 26 -21.74 13.64 -0.63
CA LYS A 26 -22.63 13.74 -1.80
C LYS A 26 -22.15 12.90 -2.99
N MET A 27 -20.89 12.47 -3.03
CA MET A 27 -20.33 11.66 -4.13
C MET A 27 -20.78 10.19 -4.11
N PHE A 28 -21.55 9.78 -3.09
CA PHE A 28 -22.00 8.41 -2.90
C PHE A 28 -23.51 8.25 -3.16
N THR A 29 -23.91 7.04 -3.54
CA THR A 29 -25.33 6.68 -3.73
C THR A 29 -25.70 5.50 -2.83
N PRO A 30 -26.62 5.67 -1.85
CA PRO A 30 -27.19 6.96 -1.43
C PRO A 30 -26.12 7.89 -0.81
N PRO A 31 -26.37 9.20 -0.74
CA PRO A 31 -25.45 10.14 -0.10
C PRO A 31 -25.11 9.76 1.34
N ALA A 32 -23.91 10.08 1.78
CA ALA A 32 -23.48 9.94 3.16
C ALA A 32 -23.54 11.29 3.87
N ALA A 33 -24.08 11.32 5.08
CA ALA A 33 -24.05 12.52 5.91
C ALA A 33 -22.61 12.82 6.39
N LYS A 34 -22.32 14.10 6.67
CA LYS A 34 -21.04 14.53 7.25
C LYS A 34 -20.60 13.72 8.46
N SER A 35 -21.53 13.42 9.37
CA SER A 35 -21.26 12.63 10.58
C SER A 35 -20.81 11.21 10.24
N ILE A 36 -21.30 10.63 9.14
CA ILE A 36 -20.90 9.31 8.67
C ILE A 36 -19.50 9.36 8.06
N VAL A 37 -19.22 10.37 7.21
CA VAL A 37 -17.88 10.57 6.66
C VAL A 37 -16.86 10.80 7.78
N SER A 38 -17.20 11.60 8.80
CA SER A 38 -16.34 11.79 9.96
C SER A 38 -16.08 10.50 10.74
N ARG A 39 -17.06 9.61 10.84
CA ARG A 39 -16.88 8.31 11.52
C ARG A 39 -15.94 7.41 10.72
N TRP A 40 -16.04 7.41 9.39
CA TRP A 40 -15.10 6.70 8.53
C TRP A 40 -13.68 7.22 8.72
N GLU A 41 -13.49 8.54 8.72
CA GLU A 41 -12.16 9.18 8.85
C GLU A 41 -11.51 9.01 10.23
N LYS A 42 -12.29 8.57 11.22
CA LYS A 42 -11.83 8.27 12.59
C LYS A 42 -11.85 6.77 12.89
N ASP A 43 -12.14 5.93 11.89
CA ASP A 43 -12.26 4.49 12.02
C ASP A 43 -13.33 4.03 13.03
N GLU A 44 -14.29 4.90 13.34
CA GLU A 44 -15.44 4.58 14.20
C GLU A 44 -16.47 3.71 13.46
N SER A 45 -16.45 3.71 12.12
CA SER A 45 -17.23 2.80 11.28
C SER A 45 -16.57 2.60 9.91
N LEU A 46 -16.94 1.54 9.20
CA LEU A 46 -16.45 1.28 7.85
C LEU A 46 -17.49 1.67 6.79
N PRO A 47 -17.06 2.20 5.62
CA PRO A 47 -17.95 2.35 4.49
C PRO A 47 -18.40 0.97 3.97
N SER A 48 -19.57 0.92 3.33
CA SER A 48 -20.02 -0.32 2.68
C SER A 48 -19.11 -0.70 1.50
N PRO A 49 -19.09 -1.97 1.05
CA PRO A 49 -18.25 -2.39 -0.08
C PRO A 49 -18.44 -1.56 -1.36
N LYS A 50 -19.68 -1.16 -1.67
CA LYS A 50 -19.97 -0.26 -2.81
C LYS A 50 -19.32 1.12 -2.63
N ARG A 51 -19.37 1.67 -1.42
CA ARG A 51 -18.77 2.97 -1.10
C ARG A 51 -17.24 2.88 -1.06
N LEU A 52 -16.67 1.79 -0.55
CA LEU A 52 -15.22 1.52 -0.61
C LEU A 52 -14.72 1.52 -2.06
N ARG A 53 -15.40 0.83 -2.98
CA ARG A 53 -15.07 0.87 -4.41
C ARG A 53 -15.08 2.29 -4.96
N LYS A 54 -16.11 3.08 -4.62
CA LYS A 54 -16.19 4.47 -5.05
C LYS A 54 -15.07 5.35 -4.47
N ILE A 55 -14.68 5.13 -3.21
CA ILE A 55 -13.57 5.84 -2.58
C ILE A 55 -12.26 5.56 -3.32
N VAL A 56 -11.98 4.31 -3.67
CA VAL A 56 -10.73 3.97 -4.36
C VAL A 56 -10.70 4.47 -5.80
N GLU A 57 -11.84 4.51 -6.48
CA GLU A 57 -11.99 5.18 -7.78
C GLU A 57 -11.68 6.68 -7.67
N LEU A 58 -12.27 7.37 -6.68
CA LEU A 58 -12.03 8.81 -6.45
C LEU A 58 -10.57 9.11 -6.09
N GLY A 59 -9.92 8.20 -5.36
CA GLY A 59 -8.52 8.32 -4.96
C GLY A 59 -7.51 7.79 -5.98
N ASN A 60 -7.96 7.31 -7.15
CA ASN A 60 -7.14 6.61 -8.15
C ASN A 60 -6.19 5.57 -7.51
N THR A 61 -6.74 4.71 -6.66
CA THR A 61 -5.99 3.73 -5.87
C THR A 61 -6.71 2.37 -5.84
N THR A 62 -6.23 1.41 -5.06
CA THR A 62 -6.86 0.09 -4.89
C THR A 62 -7.42 -0.08 -3.47
N ILE A 63 -8.29 -1.09 -3.28
CA ILE A 63 -8.85 -1.41 -1.96
C ILE A 63 -7.72 -1.80 -1.00
N GLU A 64 -6.76 -2.57 -1.47
CA GLU A 64 -5.60 -3.00 -0.69
C GLU A 64 -4.79 -1.80 -0.20
N ASN A 65 -4.55 -0.82 -1.08
CA ASN A 65 -3.82 0.40 -0.72
C ASN A 65 -4.62 1.31 0.21
N LEU A 66 -5.95 1.33 0.09
CA LEU A 66 -6.84 2.03 1.02
C LEU A 66 -6.82 1.38 2.42
N LEU A 67 -6.79 0.05 2.48
CA LEU A 67 -6.86 -0.73 3.71
C LEU A 67 -5.52 -0.83 4.45
N HIS A 68 -4.41 -0.83 3.71
CA HIS A 68 -3.07 -1.06 4.26
C HIS A 68 -2.14 0.17 4.17
N GLY A 69 -2.67 1.28 3.65
CA GLY A 69 -1.92 2.51 3.40
C GLY A 69 -0.94 2.40 2.22
N ASN A 70 -0.57 3.56 1.67
CA ASN A 70 0.62 3.70 0.82
C ASN A 70 1.87 3.62 1.70
N SER A 71 2.07 2.50 2.40
CA SER A 71 3.39 2.14 2.89
C SER A 71 4.28 2.13 1.66
N LYS A 72 5.18 3.12 1.49
CA LYS A 72 6.04 3.23 0.30
C LYS A 72 6.58 1.85 -0.04
N LYS A 73 6.11 1.30 -1.16
CA LYS A 73 6.37 -0.06 -1.57
C LYS A 73 7.68 -0.03 -2.35
N GLY A 74 8.69 -0.73 -1.84
CA GLY A 74 9.99 -0.74 -2.49
C GLY A 74 10.07 -1.86 -3.51
N SER A 75 10.79 -1.62 -4.60
CA SER A 75 11.24 -2.63 -5.54
C SER A 75 12.58 -3.18 -5.09
N LEU A 76 12.70 -4.51 -5.03
CA LEU A 76 13.92 -5.23 -4.71
C LEU A 76 14.42 -5.95 -5.96
N ILE A 77 15.66 -5.68 -6.35
CA ILE A 77 16.38 -6.44 -7.37
C ILE A 77 17.47 -7.23 -6.67
N ILE A 78 17.57 -8.53 -6.98
CA ILE A 78 18.62 -9.41 -6.48
C ILE A 78 19.39 -9.94 -7.70
N TRP A 79 20.70 -9.75 -7.70
CA TRP A 79 21.61 -10.33 -8.68
C TRP A 79 22.27 -11.56 -8.08
N PHE A 80 22.15 -12.71 -8.74
CA PHE A 80 22.73 -13.98 -8.30
C PHE A 80 24.12 -14.18 -8.90
N LYS A 81 24.99 -14.94 -8.20
CA LYS A 81 26.35 -15.23 -8.67
C LYS A 81 26.38 -16.07 -9.97
N ASN A 82 25.30 -16.78 -10.27
CA ASN A 82 25.14 -17.54 -11.51
C ASN A 82 24.69 -16.68 -12.70
N GLY A 83 24.60 -15.35 -12.55
CA GLY A 83 24.17 -14.42 -13.59
C GLY A 83 22.66 -14.22 -13.70
N GLN A 84 21.85 -14.95 -12.92
CA GLN A 84 20.40 -14.74 -12.88
C GLN A 84 20.04 -13.46 -12.10
N THR A 85 18.85 -12.91 -12.38
CA THR A 85 18.31 -11.76 -11.67
C THR A 85 16.87 -12.04 -11.25
N ALA A 86 16.53 -11.76 -9.99
CA ALA A 86 15.14 -11.74 -9.53
C ALA A 86 14.70 -10.31 -9.24
N LYS A 87 13.47 -9.99 -9.62
CA LYS A 87 12.84 -8.70 -9.35
C LYS A 87 11.58 -8.95 -8.53
N PHE A 88 11.47 -8.24 -7.42
CA PHE A 88 10.32 -8.28 -6.53
C PHE A 88 9.75 -6.86 -6.42
N LYS A 89 8.44 -6.75 -6.52
CA LYS A 89 7.69 -5.51 -6.28
C LYS A 89 7.02 -5.60 -4.92
N ASP A 90 6.59 -4.46 -4.40
CA ASP A 90 5.83 -4.41 -3.16
C ASP A 90 6.56 -5.06 -1.97
N VAL A 91 7.88 -4.84 -1.92
CA VAL A 91 8.76 -5.46 -0.94
C VAL A 91 8.91 -4.57 0.28
N LYS A 92 8.90 -5.24 1.45
CA LYS A 92 9.37 -4.67 2.71
C LYS A 92 10.52 -5.51 3.23
N ILE A 93 11.71 -4.92 3.31
CA ILE A 93 12.87 -5.55 3.93
C ILE A 93 12.57 -5.74 5.42
N THR A 94 12.74 -6.96 5.93
CA THR A 94 12.50 -7.33 7.32
C THR A 94 13.78 -7.57 8.11
N GLY A 95 14.93 -7.79 7.43
CA GLY A 95 16.22 -7.97 8.09
C GLY A 95 17.40 -8.02 7.12
N ARG A 96 18.59 -7.66 7.61
CA ARG A 96 19.87 -7.64 6.87
C ARG A 96 21.00 -8.15 7.76
N GLY A 97 20.89 -9.40 8.18
CA GLY A 97 21.86 -10.09 9.04
C GLY A 97 22.76 -11.02 8.22
N SER A 98 22.82 -12.31 8.61
CA SER A 98 23.41 -13.36 7.76
C SER A 98 22.60 -13.65 6.50
N LEU A 99 21.31 -13.30 6.52
CA LEU A 99 20.38 -13.41 5.40
C LEU A 99 19.76 -12.04 5.11
N LEU A 100 19.46 -11.81 3.84
CA LEU A 100 18.52 -10.79 3.41
C LEU A 100 17.11 -11.36 3.57
N THR A 101 16.32 -10.83 4.51
CA THR A 101 14.93 -11.24 4.73
C THR A 101 13.97 -10.13 4.33
N PHE A 102 12.86 -10.50 3.68
CA PHE A 102 11.85 -9.56 3.24
C PHE A 102 10.48 -10.20 3.08
N THR A 103 9.43 -9.37 3.17
CA THR A 103 8.07 -9.77 2.79
C THR A 103 7.72 -9.20 1.42
N TYR A 104 7.02 -9.97 0.60
CA TYR A 104 6.51 -9.54 -0.70
C TYR A 104 5.10 -10.10 -0.93
N PHE A 105 4.34 -9.49 -1.84
CA PHE A 105 3.07 -10.04 -2.32
C PHE A 105 3.33 -10.86 -3.58
N SER A 106 2.88 -12.11 -3.58
CA SER A 106 2.97 -12.97 -4.75
C SER A 106 2.02 -12.46 -5.86
N GLN A 107 2.55 -12.33 -7.07
CA GLN A 107 1.81 -11.73 -8.20
C GLN A 107 0.66 -12.62 -8.71
N SER A 108 0.68 -13.92 -8.44
CA SER A 108 -0.32 -14.87 -8.93
C SER A 108 -1.56 -15.00 -8.04
N ASP A 109 -1.41 -14.78 -6.74
CA ASP A 109 -2.44 -15.06 -5.73
C ASP A 109 -2.62 -13.91 -4.72
N LEU A 110 -1.86 -12.81 -4.84
CA LEU A 110 -1.85 -11.68 -3.91
C LEU A 110 -1.63 -12.09 -2.44
N VAL A 111 -0.99 -13.24 -2.22
CA VAL A 111 -0.69 -13.73 -0.88
C VAL A 111 0.62 -13.10 -0.42
N LYS A 112 0.63 -12.53 0.79
CA LYS A 112 1.84 -12.06 1.45
C LYS A 112 2.72 -13.25 1.81
N ARG A 113 3.99 -13.22 1.40
CA ARG A 113 4.97 -14.27 1.66
C ARG A 113 6.25 -13.67 2.25
N ASP A 114 6.93 -14.49 3.03
CA ASP A 114 8.27 -14.20 3.56
C ASP A 114 9.31 -14.92 2.71
N ALA A 115 10.42 -14.24 2.43
CA ALA A 115 11.57 -14.79 1.73
C ALA A 115 12.86 -14.47 2.45
N ALA A 116 13.85 -15.36 2.28
CA ALA A 116 15.18 -15.20 2.82
C ALA A 116 16.22 -15.64 1.77
N PHE A 117 17.25 -14.84 1.56
CA PHE A 117 18.38 -15.17 0.68
C PHE A 117 19.70 -15.06 1.45
N SER A 118 20.56 -16.07 1.32
CA SER A 118 21.93 -15.98 1.84
C SER A 118 22.80 -15.12 0.94
N PHE A 119 23.63 -14.28 1.57
CA PHE A 119 24.62 -13.46 0.90
C PHE A 119 25.68 -14.29 0.15
N ASP A 120 25.82 -15.58 0.47
CA ASP A 120 26.75 -16.48 -0.22
C ASP A 120 26.32 -16.78 -1.66
N TYR A 121 25.03 -16.70 -1.97
CA TYR A 121 24.47 -17.05 -3.28
C TYR A 121 24.12 -15.84 -4.15
N ILE A 122 24.10 -14.64 -3.57
CA ILE A 122 23.83 -13.41 -4.31
C ILE A 122 25.14 -12.65 -4.57
N ALA A 123 25.24 -12.05 -5.75
CA ALA A 123 26.30 -11.10 -6.08
C ALA A 123 26.00 -9.72 -5.48
N GLY A 124 24.73 -9.39 -5.28
CA GLY A 124 24.29 -8.15 -4.65
C GLY A 124 22.77 -7.97 -4.72
N TYR A 125 22.27 -6.88 -4.13
CA TYR A 125 20.87 -6.49 -4.22
C TYR A 125 20.72 -4.97 -4.18
N SER A 126 19.62 -4.46 -4.74
CA SER A 126 19.22 -3.06 -4.65
C SER A 126 17.77 -2.96 -4.22
N PHE A 127 17.49 -2.07 -3.26
CA PHE A 127 16.14 -1.79 -2.79
C PHE A 127 15.89 -0.29 -2.91
N GLY A 128 14.88 0.08 -3.70
CA GLY A 128 14.49 1.48 -3.94
C GLY A 128 12.98 1.64 -4.01
N TYR A 129 12.49 2.85 -3.80
CA TYR A 129 11.08 3.17 -3.99
C TYR A 129 10.83 3.55 -5.46
N GLU A 130 9.73 3.09 -6.07
CA GLU A 130 9.46 3.30 -7.50
C GLU A 130 9.37 4.79 -7.92
N ASP A 131 9.25 5.72 -6.96
CA ASP A 131 9.18 7.18 -7.22
C ASP A 131 10.48 7.95 -6.89
N SER A 132 11.65 7.30 -6.85
CA SER A 132 12.91 8.04 -6.66
C SER A 132 13.27 8.79 -7.96
N PRO A 133 13.32 10.15 -7.96
CA PRO A 133 13.66 10.93 -9.16
C PRO A 133 15.14 10.82 -9.57
N TRP A 134 15.91 9.97 -8.88
CA TRP A 134 17.31 9.66 -9.18
C TRP A 134 17.48 8.15 -9.33
N THR A 135 16.89 7.60 -10.40
CA THR A 135 17.32 6.35 -11.06
C THR A 135 17.20 6.54 -12.55
#